data_AF-A0A6A6Z7W1-F1
#
_entry.id   AF-A0A6A6Z7W1-F1
#
_cell.length_a   1.000
_cell.length_b   1.000
_cell.length_c   1.000
_cell.angle_alpha   90.00
_cell.angle_beta   90.00
_cell.angle_gamma   90.00
#
_symmetry.space_group_name_H-M   'P 1'
#
loop_
_entity.id
_entity.type
_entity.pdbx_description
1 polymer ?
#
loop_
_entity_poly.entity_id
_entity_poly.type
_entity_poly.pdbx_seq_one_letter_code
_entity_poly.pdbx_strand_id
1 'polypeptide(L)'
;MQWLVTHTSVMFSAKEARIQRKNLAPGVSIDDLRMNFKDSLFIMFMSFSGLQGDRSRVFVINQPEGSGMHAIFFMQSLRLDIANATVMLAESIRTINVNAVELQLWKHAIPAFVERCRDWKHLPTCEYKTEQRIPLSYARGKQVICSCGNGKLPSDFIEGVPKWDLVKNYAVRVAVSPVFPVPYVEALAGKESRFLEPPKPNVEACAVCVKTADEIGKALMRCANCQSDDSVSEHLVCLF
;
A
#
# COMPACT_ATOMS: atom_id res chain seq x y z
N MET A 1 19.90 5.28 -8.63
CA MET A 1 18.63 5.23 -7.84
C MET A 1 18.43 3.91 -7.07
N GLN A 2 19.43 3.04 -6.88
CA GLN A 2 19.23 1.72 -6.24
C GLN A 2 18.59 1.78 -4.84
N TRP A 3 18.91 2.82 -4.06
CA TRP A 3 18.33 3.06 -2.73
C TRP A 3 16.80 3.15 -2.75
N LEU A 4 16.19 3.59 -3.85
CA LEU A 4 14.74 3.72 -3.98
C LEU A 4 14.08 2.33 -4.00
N VAL A 5 14.69 1.35 -4.67
CA VAL A 5 14.23 -0.04 -4.67
C VAL A 5 14.23 -0.58 -3.24
N THR A 6 15.34 -0.39 -2.51
CA THR A 6 15.43 -0.81 -1.11
C THR A 6 14.37 -0.12 -0.25
N HIS A 7 14.16 1.19 -0.44
CA HIS A 7 13.20 1.98 0.30
C HIS A 7 11.75 1.55 0.04
N THR A 8 11.39 1.22 -1.20
CA THR A 8 10.04 0.79 -1.56
C THR A 8 9.80 -0.68 -1.22
N SER A 9 10.84 -1.54 -1.28
CA SER A 9 10.74 -2.93 -0.80
C SER A 9 10.49 -3.04 0.71
N VAL A 10 11.03 -2.12 1.53
CA VAL A 10 10.76 -2.14 2.99
C VAL A 10 9.40 -1.54 3.39
N MET A 11 8.57 -1.11 2.42
CA MET A 11 7.14 -0.82 2.63
C MET A 11 6.34 -2.08 2.99
N PHE A 12 6.86 -3.26 2.69
CA PHE A 12 6.21 -4.54 2.96
C PHE A 12 6.72 -5.14 4.27
N SER A 13 5.80 -5.61 5.10
CA SER A 13 6.12 -6.53 6.19
C SER A 13 6.45 -7.92 5.64
N ALA A 14 7.05 -8.78 6.46
CA ALA A 14 7.38 -10.15 6.08
C ALA A 14 6.12 -10.94 5.65
N LYS A 15 4.95 -10.69 6.27
CA LYS A 15 3.66 -11.26 5.85
C LYS A 15 3.30 -10.84 4.43
N GLU A 16 3.32 -9.53 4.14
CA GLU A 16 2.93 -8.99 2.84
C GLU A 16 3.90 -9.44 1.73
N ALA A 17 5.20 -9.46 2.02
CA ALA A 17 6.21 -9.96 1.07
C ALA A 17 6.07 -11.47 0.80
N ARG A 18 5.61 -12.27 1.76
CA ARG A 18 5.27 -13.69 1.54
C ARG A 18 4.01 -13.82 0.67
N ILE A 19 2.99 -13.00 0.91
CA ILE A 19 1.77 -12.94 0.08
C ILE A 19 2.12 -12.54 -1.36
N GLN A 20 2.89 -11.47 -1.57
CA GLN A 20 3.31 -11.01 -2.89
C GLN A 20 4.07 -12.10 -3.67
N ARG A 21 4.93 -12.88 -2.99
CA ARG A 21 5.60 -14.07 -3.59
C ARG A 21 4.62 -15.21 -3.90
N LYS A 22 3.65 -15.50 -3.02
CA LYS A 22 2.61 -16.51 -3.28
C LYS A 22 1.73 -16.11 -4.49
N ASN A 23 1.40 -14.83 -4.63
CA ASN A 23 0.61 -14.30 -5.75
C ASN A 23 1.37 -14.25 -7.10
N LEU A 24 2.71 -14.39 -7.09
CA LEU A 24 3.52 -14.61 -8.29
C LEU A 24 3.53 -16.10 -8.72
N ALA A 25 3.05 -17.02 -7.88
CA ALA A 25 2.94 -18.44 -8.22
C ALA A 25 1.59 -18.73 -8.91
N PRO A 26 1.55 -19.59 -9.94
CA PRO A 26 0.29 -19.93 -10.60
C PRO A 26 -0.72 -20.57 -9.65
N GLY A 27 -1.97 -20.10 -9.70
CA GLY A 27 -3.11 -20.74 -9.01
C GLY A 27 -3.37 -20.28 -7.56
N VAL A 28 -2.54 -19.42 -6.98
CA VAL A 28 -2.76 -18.85 -5.64
C VAL A 28 -2.93 -17.34 -5.74
N SER A 29 -4.10 -16.83 -5.37
CA SER A 29 -4.36 -15.40 -5.20
C SER A 29 -4.88 -15.14 -3.79
N ILE A 30 -4.04 -14.58 -2.94
CA ILE A 30 -4.40 -14.12 -1.61
C ILE A 30 -4.69 -12.62 -1.71
N ASP A 31 -5.97 -12.26 -1.60
CA ASP A 31 -6.44 -10.88 -1.57
C ASP A 31 -6.23 -10.29 -0.16
N ASP A 32 -5.29 -9.36 -0.03
CA ASP A 32 -5.03 -8.62 1.21
C ASP A 32 -5.03 -7.12 0.87
N LEU A 33 -6.05 -6.41 1.35
CA LEU A 33 -6.29 -4.98 1.06
C LEU A 33 -5.06 -4.10 1.29
N ARG A 34 -4.29 -4.39 2.36
CA ARG A 34 -3.13 -3.59 2.77
C ARG A 34 -1.94 -3.88 1.85
N MET A 35 -1.76 -5.15 1.46
CA MET A 35 -0.81 -5.58 0.45
C MET A 35 -1.14 -4.97 -0.92
N ASN A 36 -2.37 -5.09 -1.43
CA ASN A 36 -2.79 -4.53 -2.72
C ASN A 36 -2.54 -3.01 -2.80
N PHE A 37 -2.96 -2.26 -1.78
CA PHE A 37 -2.75 -0.81 -1.74
C PHE A 37 -1.27 -0.42 -1.73
N LYS A 38 -0.42 -1.18 -1.00
CA LYS A 38 1.03 -1.01 -1.02
C LYS A 38 1.66 -1.44 -2.36
N ASP A 39 1.10 -2.44 -3.03
CA ASP A 39 1.54 -2.88 -4.35
C ASP A 39 1.20 -1.84 -5.42
N SER A 40 -0.01 -1.29 -5.41
CA SER A 40 -0.41 -0.11 -6.19
C SER A 40 0.56 1.06 -5.98
N LEU A 41 0.89 1.41 -4.73
CA LEU A 41 1.94 2.41 -4.44
C LEU A 41 3.29 1.99 -5.02
N PHE A 42 3.75 0.76 -4.76
CA PHE A 42 5.04 0.24 -5.22
C PHE A 42 5.18 0.28 -6.75
N ILE A 43 4.12 -0.08 -7.48
CA ILE A 43 4.02 0.06 -8.93
C ILE A 43 4.20 1.53 -9.32
N MET A 44 3.55 2.48 -8.64
CA MET A 44 3.78 3.91 -8.90
C MET A 44 5.25 4.31 -8.67
N PHE A 45 5.86 3.85 -7.57
CA PHE A 45 7.28 4.12 -7.24
C PHE A 45 8.26 3.56 -8.25
N MET A 46 8.14 2.27 -8.57
CA MET A 46 9.07 1.59 -9.47
C MET A 46 8.89 2.07 -10.90
N SER A 47 7.65 2.22 -11.36
CA SER A 47 7.37 2.70 -12.71
C SER A 47 7.83 4.14 -12.89
N PHE A 48 7.72 5.04 -11.91
CA PHE A 48 8.39 6.35 -12.06
C PHE A 48 9.89 6.22 -12.26
N SER A 49 10.56 5.43 -11.43
CA SER A 49 12.01 5.44 -11.33
C SER A 49 12.73 5.07 -12.63
N GLY A 50 12.04 4.41 -13.57
CA GLY A 50 12.63 3.84 -14.78
C GLY A 50 13.50 2.61 -14.52
N LEU A 51 13.64 2.19 -13.26
CA LEU A 51 14.52 1.07 -12.86
C LEU A 51 14.02 -0.29 -13.35
N GLN A 52 12.77 -0.39 -13.79
CA GLN A 52 12.19 -1.59 -14.40
C GLN A 52 12.07 -1.47 -15.94
N GLY A 53 12.81 -0.55 -16.57
CA GLY A 53 12.79 -0.29 -18.01
C GLY A 53 11.67 0.64 -18.45
N ASP A 54 10.45 0.44 -17.94
CA ASP A 54 9.35 1.38 -18.11
C ASP A 54 9.47 2.56 -17.14
N ARG A 55 9.22 3.77 -17.66
CA ARG A 55 8.97 4.97 -16.85
C ARG A 55 7.44 5.24 -16.76
N SER A 56 6.85 5.83 -15.70
CA SER A 56 5.43 6.32 -15.64
C SER A 56 5.20 7.60 -14.74
N ARG A 57 4.43 8.62 -15.20
CA ARG A 57 4.13 10.02 -14.66
C ARG A 57 2.66 10.22 -14.33
N VAL A 58 1.81 9.54 -15.09
CA VAL A 58 0.36 9.70 -15.10
C VAL A 58 -0.19 8.35 -14.68
N PHE A 59 -0.76 8.28 -13.49
CA PHE A 59 -1.30 7.02 -12.97
C PHE A 59 -2.81 7.13 -12.88
N VAL A 60 -3.50 6.16 -13.46
CA VAL A 60 -4.96 6.11 -13.48
C VAL A 60 -5.40 5.01 -12.53
N ILE A 61 -6.05 5.37 -11.43
CA ILE A 61 -6.74 4.40 -10.58
C ILE A 61 -8.04 4.03 -11.29
N ASN A 62 -8.13 2.77 -11.70
CA ASN A 62 -9.23 2.22 -12.47
C ASN A 62 -9.84 1.04 -11.71
N GLN A 63 -11.17 0.94 -11.66
CA GLN A 63 -11.85 -0.24 -11.13
C GLN A 63 -12.53 -0.98 -12.30
N PRO A 64 -11.96 -2.11 -12.80
CA PRO A 64 -12.44 -2.79 -14.01
C PRO A 64 -13.89 -3.28 -13.88
N GLU A 65 -14.22 -3.97 -12.79
CA GLU A 65 -15.58 -4.48 -12.52
C GLU A 65 -16.59 -3.38 -12.19
N GLY A 66 -16.08 -2.20 -11.80
CA GLY A 66 -16.84 -1.16 -11.13
C GLY A 66 -16.48 0.23 -11.62
N SER A 67 -16.88 0.50 -12.86
CA SER A 67 -17.18 1.86 -13.34
C SER A 67 -16.01 2.78 -13.75
N GLY A 68 -14.85 2.19 -14.06
CA GLY A 68 -13.80 2.83 -14.87
C GLY A 68 -12.81 3.70 -14.08
N MET A 69 -12.34 4.79 -14.70
CA MET A 69 -11.32 5.67 -14.12
C MET A 69 -11.91 6.51 -12.97
N HIS A 70 -11.28 6.46 -11.79
CA HIS A 70 -11.71 7.19 -10.59
C HIS A 70 -10.78 8.34 -10.19
N ALA A 71 -9.47 8.22 -10.45
CA ALA A 71 -8.49 9.26 -10.17
C ALA A 71 -7.37 9.24 -11.21
N ILE A 72 -6.87 10.42 -11.58
CA ILE A 72 -5.70 10.58 -12.44
C ILE A 72 -4.65 11.37 -11.64
N PHE A 73 -3.54 10.72 -11.33
CA PHE A 73 -2.40 11.34 -10.67
C PHE A 73 -1.41 11.78 -11.73
N PHE A 74 -1.25 13.09 -11.90
CA PHE A 74 -0.14 13.65 -12.66
C PHE A 74 0.98 14.04 -11.70
N MET A 75 2.21 13.66 -12.01
CA MET A 75 3.30 13.74 -11.04
C MET A 75 4.51 14.45 -11.65
N GLN A 76 5.20 15.29 -10.86
CA GLN A 76 6.27 16.17 -11.36
C GLN A 76 7.69 15.68 -11.06
N SER A 77 7.96 15.27 -9.81
CA SER A 77 9.34 15.11 -9.31
C SER A 77 9.48 14.09 -8.17
N LEU A 78 10.66 13.46 -8.09
CA LEU A 78 11.11 12.72 -6.92
C LEU A 78 11.62 13.71 -5.88
N ARG A 79 10.98 13.77 -4.71
CA ARG A 79 11.49 14.52 -3.56
C ARG A 79 11.50 13.62 -2.33
N LEU A 80 12.60 13.64 -1.60
CA LEU A 80 12.72 12.99 -0.29
C LEU A 80 12.25 13.99 0.77
N ASP A 81 11.13 13.69 1.41
CA ASP A 81 10.66 14.37 2.61
C ASP A 81 11.51 13.88 3.79
N ILE A 82 12.43 14.71 4.28
CA ILE A 82 13.35 14.37 5.38
C ILE A 82 12.60 14.24 6.72
N ALA A 83 11.47 14.94 6.90
CA ALA A 83 10.70 14.88 8.14
C ALA A 83 9.90 13.58 8.28
N ASN A 84 9.53 12.94 7.16
CA ASN A 84 8.74 11.70 7.15
C ASN A 84 9.43 10.50 6.48
N ALA A 85 10.65 10.68 5.96
CA ALA A 85 11.39 9.69 5.15
C ALA A 85 10.55 9.09 4.01
N THR A 86 9.90 9.94 3.19
CA THR A 86 8.99 9.50 2.12
C THR A 86 9.30 10.14 0.76
N VAL A 87 8.90 9.48 -0.32
CA VAL A 87 9.29 9.81 -1.71
C VAL A 87 8.05 10.11 -2.59
N MET A 88 8.18 10.83 -3.71
CA MET A 88 7.10 11.20 -4.69
C MET A 88 7.56 10.96 -6.17
N LEU A 89 6.72 11.18 -7.22
CA LEU A 89 6.77 10.39 -8.50
C LEU A 89 6.76 11.18 -9.88
N ALA A 90 7.08 10.60 -11.11
CA ALA A 90 7.00 11.19 -12.52
C ALA A 90 7.69 10.64 -13.91
N GLU A 91 7.08 9.90 -14.91
CA GLU A 91 7.24 9.89 -16.46
C GLU A 91 6.44 8.84 -17.39
N SER A 92 5.22 9.03 -18.00
CA SER A 92 4.32 8.11 -18.83
C SER A 92 2.96 7.61 -18.23
N ILE A 93 1.99 7.10 -19.03
CA ILE A 93 0.65 6.69 -18.54
C ILE A 93 0.62 5.21 -18.11
N ARG A 94 0.27 4.92 -16.85
CA ARG A 94 0.04 3.56 -16.33
C ARG A 94 -1.31 3.45 -15.62
N THR A 95 -2.12 2.48 -16.03
CA THR A 95 -3.35 2.13 -15.33
C THR A 95 -3.04 1.18 -14.18
N ILE A 96 -3.57 1.47 -13.00
CA ILE A 96 -3.55 0.61 -11.83
C ILE A 96 -4.98 0.14 -11.61
N ASN A 97 -5.19 -1.17 -11.76
CA ASN A 97 -6.48 -1.80 -11.57
C ASN A 97 -6.64 -2.15 -10.09
N VAL A 98 -7.64 -1.56 -9.45
CA VAL A 98 -7.93 -1.71 -8.02
C VAL A 98 -9.29 -2.39 -7.83
N ASN A 99 -9.43 -3.20 -6.78
CA ASN A 99 -10.73 -3.78 -6.43
C ASN A 99 -11.64 -2.74 -5.72
N ALA A 100 -12.91 -3.07 -5.51
CA ALA A 100 -13.88 -2.15 -4.93
C ALA A 100 -13.51 -1.64 -3.52
N VAL A 101 -12.84 -2.47 -2.72
CA VAL A 101 -12.45 -2.16 -1.33
C VAL A 101 -11.17 -1.31 -1.32
N GLU A 102 -10.20 -1.67 -2.16
CA GLU A 102 -8.98 -0.87 -2.35
C GLU A 102 -9.29 0.53 -2.88
N LEU A 103 -10.30 0.67 -3.75
CA LEU A 103 -10.77 1.99 -4.19
C LEU A 103 -11.29 2.84 -3.02
N GLN A 104 -11.97 2.25 -2.02
CA GLN A 104 -12.39 3.02 -0.82
C GLN A 104 -11.19 3.46 0.00
N LEU A 105 -10.15 2.64 0.10
CA LEU A 105 -8.89 3.00 0.77
C LEU A 105 -8.16 4.13 0.02
N TRP A 106 -8.10 4.07 -1.32
CA TRP A 106 -7.61 5.18 -2.15
C TRP A 106 -8.37 6.49 -1.90
N LYS A 107 -9.70 6.43 -1.81
CA LYS A 107 -10.53 7.61 -1.52
C LYS A 107 -10.30 8.21 -0.13
N HIS A 108 -9.88 7.41 0.86
CA HIS A 108 -9.43 7.92 2.16
C HIS A 108 -7.99 8.49 2.11
N ALA A 109 -7.09 7.81 1.38
CA ALA A 109 -5.67 8.19 1.31
C ALA A 109 -5.45 9.51 0.56
N ILE A 110 -6.21 9.77 -0.50
CA ILE A 110 -6.08 10.99 -1.32
C ILE A 110 -6.22 12.28 -0.49
N PRO A 111 -7.29 12.49 0.32
CA PRO A 111 -7.37 13.63 1.24
C PRO A 111 -6.13 13.81 2.13
N ALA A 112 -5.63 12.72 2.73
CA ALA A 112 -4.45 12.79 3.60
C ALA A 112 -3.19 13.20 2.81
N PHE A 113 -2.97 12.64 1.63
CA PHE A 113 -1.87 13.01 0.74
C PHE A 113 -1.96 14.46 0.22
N VAL A 114 -3.17 15.00 0.05
CA VAL A 114 -3.37 16.42 -0.28
C VAL A 114 -2.95 17.30 0.90
N GLU A 115 -3.48 17.04 2.10
CA GLU A 115 -3.18 17.81 3.32
C GLU A 115 -1.69 17.80 3.67
N ARG A 116 -0.99 16.68 3.45
CA ARG A 116 0.48 16.55 3.62
C ARG A 116 1.30 17.58 2.85
N CYS A 117 0.76 18.16 1.77
CA CYS A 117 1.46 19.14 0.94
C CYS A 117 0.69 20.45 0.77
N ARG A 118 -0.34 20.70 1.59
CA ARG A 118 -1.13 21.92 1.51
C ARG A 118 -0.36 23.12 2.07
N ASP A 119 -0.05 24.09 1.21
CA ASP A 119 0.42 25.44 1.58
C ASP A 119 -0.69 26.51 1.52
N TRP A 120 -1.84 26.18 0.93
CA TRP A 120 -3.03 27.04 0.91
C TRP A 120 -3.89 26.91 2.18
N LYS A 121 -4.71 27.93 2.45
CA LYS A 121 -5.76 27.86 3.49
C LYS A 121 -7.06 27.34 2.87
N HIS A 122 -7.88 26.64 3.64
CA HIS A 122 -9.25 26.35 3.23
C HIS A 122 -10.06 27.64 3.10
N LEU A 123 -10.95 27.67 2.11
CA LEU A 123 -11.91 28.76 1.93
C LEU A 123 -12.98 28.72 3.03
N PRO A 124 -13.64 29.85 3.35
CA PRO A 124 -14.81 29.86 4.24
C PRO A 124 -15.93 28.91 3.79
N THR A 125 -16.04 28.69 2.47
CA THR A 125 -16.97 27.81 1.77
C THR A 125 -16.46 26.37 1.56
N CYS A 126 -15.38 25.98 2.25
CA CYS A 126 -14.77 24.65 2.10
C CYS A 126 -15.78 23.51 2.36
N GLU A 127 -15.86 22.57 1.42
CA GLU A 127 -16.80 21.46 1.42
C GLU A 127 -16.59 20.53 2.63
N TYR A 128 -15.33 20.31 3.06
CA TYR A 128 -15.05 19.54 4.28
C TYR A 128 -15.69 20.19 5.53
N LYS A 129 -15.81 21.52 5.56
CA LYS A 129 -16.40 22.27 6.68
C LYS A 129 -17.92 22.37 6.57
N THR A 130 -18.48 22.47 5.37
CA THR A 130 -19.94 22.52 5.18
C THR A 130 -20.58 21.14 5.29
N GLU A 131 -19.94 20.09 4.77
CA GLU A 131 -20.41 18.71 4.87
C GLU A 131 -19.95 17.99 6.15
N GLN A 132 -18.99 18.55 6.91
CA GLN A 132 -18.39 17.94 8.11
C GLN A 132 -17.83 16.52 7.86
N ARG A 133 -17.17 16.33 6.71
CA ARG A 133 -16.89 15.00 6.14
C ARG A 133 -15.60 14.98 5.33
N ILE A 134 -14.72 14.01 5.62
CA ILE A 134 -13.48 13.74 4.87
C ILE A 134 -13.33 12.22 4.70
N PRO A 135 -13.11 11.68 3.48
CA PRO A 135 -13.29 12.36 2.19
C PRO A 135 -14.68 12.98 2.04
N LEU A 136 -14.88 13.74 0.97
CA LEU A 136 -16.22 14.03 0.47
C LEU A 136 -16.84 12.71 -0.01
N SER A 137 -17.13 12.52 -1.30
CA SER A 137 -17.91 11.36 -1.72
C SER A 137 -17.11 10.06 -1.88
N TYR A 138 -17.78 8.94 -1.58
CA TYR A 138 -17.39 7.61 -2.06
C TYR A 138 -18.05 7.25 -3.39
N ALA A 139 -19.10 7.99 -3.80
CA ALA A 139 -19.87 7.69 -5.00
C ALA A 139 -19.10 8.02 -6.29
N ARG A 140 -19.42 7.31 -7.38
CA ARG A 140 -18.82 7.50 -8.70
C ARG A 140 -19.06 8.92 -9.22
N GLY A 141 -18.02 9.54 -9.80
CA GLY A 141 -18.11 10.85 -10.44
C GLY A 141 -18.44 12.01 -9.50
N LYS A 142 -18.45 11.76 -8.19
CA LYS A 142 -18.57 12.78 -7.16
C LYS A 142 -17.18 13.12 -6.63
N GLN A 143 -17.00 14.38 -6.25
CA GLN A 143 -15.74 14.89 -5.75
C GLN A 143 -15.35 14.19 -4.43
N VAL A 144 -14.07 13.85 -4.29
CA VAL A 144 -13.52 13.13 -3.11
C VAL A 144 -12.82 14.09 -2.13
N ILE A 145 -12.30 15.22 -2.64
CA ILE A 145 -11.53 16.22 -1.88
C ILE A 145 -12.13 17.62 -2.01
N CYS A 146 -11.92 18.51 -1.04
CA CYS A 146 -12.38 19.91 -1.13
C CYS A 146 -11.76 20.65 -2.33
N SER A 147 -12.46 21.64 -2.90
CA SER A 147 -11.99 22.43 -4.04
C SER A 147 -10.96 23.50 -3.68
N CYS A 148 -10.65 23.68 -2.40
CA CYS A 148 -9.78 24.76 -1.90
C CYS A 148 -8.35 24.75 -2.50
N GLY A 149 -7.89 23.57 -2.94
CA GLY A 149 -6.57 23.39 -3.58
C GLY A 149 -6.58 23.44 -5.10
N ASN A 150 -7.74 23.65 -5.74
CA ASN A 150 -7.87 23.64 -7.19
C ASN A 150 -7.00 24.75 -7.82
N GLY A 151 -6.15 24.36 -8.78
CA GLY A 151 -5.22 25.27 -9.44
C GLY A 151 -4.08 25.80 -8.54
N LYS A 152 -3.91 25.30 -7.31
CA LYS A 152 -2.80 25.66 -6.42
C LYS A 152 -1.54 24.86 -6.75
N LEU A 153 -1.05 25.07 -7.97
CA LEU A 153 0.09 24.37 -8.57
C LEU A 153 1.22 25.36 -8.88
N PRO A 154 2.49 24.93 -8.79
CA PRO A 154 3.61 25.67 -9.39
C PRO A 154 3.38 25.99 -10.86
N SER A 155 3.93 27.10 -11.34
CA SER A 155 3.80 27.54 -12.75
C SER A 155 4.43 26.56 -13.75
N ASP A 156 5.44 25.83 -13.30
CA ASP A 156 6.24 24.82 -14.01
C ASP A 156 5.82 23.38 -13.64
N PHE A 157 4.64 23.17 -13.05
CA PHE A 157 4.28 21.90 -12.42
C PHE A 157 4.37 20.70 -13.37
N ILE A 158 3.89 20.84 -14.61
CA ILE A 158 3.90 19.78 -15.63
C ILE A 158 4.16 20.38 -17.00
N GLU A 159 5.11 19.80 -17.71
CA GLU A 159 5.36 20.00 -19.14
C GLU A 159 5.00 18.72 -19.92
N GLY A 160 4.75 18.86 -21.23
CA GLY A 160 4.55 17.71 -22.13
C GLY A 160 3.22 16.95 -22.02
N VAL A 161 2.31 17.30 -21.10
CA VAL A 161 0.97 16.69 -21.02
C VAL A 161 -0.01 17.40 -21.99
N PRO A 162 -0.60 16.70 -22.97
CA PRO A 162 -1.57 17.30 -23.89
C PRO A 162 -2.77 17.90 -23.16
N LYS A 163 -3.18 19.10 -23.56
CA LYS A 163 -4.34 19.83 -23.00
C LYS A 163 -4.25 20.13 -21.50
N TRP A 164 -3.04 20.15 -20.91
CA TRP A 164 -2.83 20.46 -19.49
C TRP A 164 -3.50 21.77 -19.05
N ASP A 165 -3.48 22.81 -19.89
CA ASP A 165 -4.13 24.09 -19.61
C ASP A 165 -5.65 24.02 -19.38
N LEU A 166 -6.33 23.01 -19.94
CA LEU A 166 -7.77 22.81 -19.74
C LEU A 166 -8.09 22.17 -18.37
N VAL A 167 -7.13 21.43 -17.79
CA VAL A 167 -7.36 20.62 -16.58
C VAL A 167 -6.64 21.15 -15.33
N LYS A 168 -5.57 21.95 -15.49
CA LYS A 168 -4.76 22.46 -14.37
C LYS A 168 -5.56 23.21 -13.30
N ASN A 169 -6.62 23.92 -13.71
CA ASN A 169 -7.51 24.66 -12.81
C ASN A 169 -8.42 23.76 -11.95
N TYR A 170 -8.54 22.46 -12.27
CA TYR A 170 -9.30 21.46 -11.52
C TYR A 170 -8.39 20.48 -10.77
N ALA A 171 -7.08 20.52 -11.02
CA ALA A 171 -6.11 19.68 -10.36
C ALA A 171 -5.70 20.26 -8.99
N VAL A 172 -5.42 19.36 -8.04
CA VAL A 172 -4.98 19.68 -6.67
C VAL A 172 -3.62 19.02 -6.44
N ARG A 173 -2.69 19.72 -5.78
CA ARG A 173 -1.37 19.15 -5.44
C ARG A 173 -1.52 18.04 -4.39
N VAL A 174 -0.78 16.95 -4.58
CA VAL A 174 -0.85 15.75 -3.73
C VAL A 174 0.55 15.19 -3.47
N ALA A 175 0.86 14.85 -2.22
CA ALA A 175 2.08 14.18 -1.80
C ALA A 175 1.79 12.71 -1.46
N VAL A 176 1.72 11.89 -2.51
CA VAL A 176 1.63 10.42 -2.38
C VAL A 176 2.92 9.90 -1.75
N SER A 177 2.81 9.11 -0.70
CA SER A 177 3.95 8.63 0.09
C SER A 177 3.92 7.11 0.30
N PRO A 178 5.07 6.45 0.40
CA PRO A 178 5.18 5.09 0.93
C PRO A 178 4.44 4.91 2.27
N VAL A 179 3.82 3.75 2.47
CA VAL A 179 3.22 3.35 3.76
C VAL A 179 4.03 2.20 4.34
N PHE A 180 4.75 2.47 5.42
CA PHE A 180 5.61 1.49 6.10
C PHE A 180 4.83 0.71 7.16
N PRO A 181 5.16 -0.57 7.40
CA PRO A 181 4.70 -1.30 8.58
C PRO A 181 5.42 -0.74 9.82
N VAL A 182 4.82 -0.92 10.99
CA VAL A 182 5.46 -0.52 12.25
C VAL A 182 6.40 -1.66 12.69
N PRO A 183 7.74 -1.48 12.74
CA PRO A 183 8.68 -2.58 12.98
C PRO A 183 8.56 -3.25 14.36
N TYR A 184 7.90 -2.57 15.30
CA TYR A 184 7.58 -3.09 16.64
C TYR A 184 6.37 -4.06 16.63
N VAL A 185 5.48 -3.95 15.64
CA VAL A 185 4.26 -4.75 15.52
C VAL A 185 4.40 -5.85 14.47
N GLU A 186 5.17 -5.60 13.41
CA GLU A 186 5.37 -6.54 12.31
C GLU A 186 6.84 -6.61 11.87
N ALA A 187 7.34 -7.82 11.59
CA ALA A 187 8.66 -8.00 11.00
C ALA A 187 8.74 -7.37 9.60
N LEU A 188 9.90 -6.78 9.25
CA LEU A 188 10.13 -6.16 7.94
C LEU A 188 10.55 -7.18 6.88
N ALA A 189 10.13 -6.97 5.63
CA ALA A 189 10.64 -7.77 4.51
C ALA A 189 12.17 -7.69 4.41
N GLY A 190 12.84 -8.84 4.28
CA GLY A 190 14.30 -8.95 4.21
C GLY A 190 15.04 -8.72 5.54
N LYS A 191 14.35 -8.30 6.60
CA LYS A 191 14.82 -8.33 7.99
C LYS A 191 13.85 -9.17 8.83
N GLU A 192 13.72 -10.45 8.45
CA GLU A 192 13.18 -11.45 9.35
C GLU A 192 14.13 -11.50 10.55
N SER A 193 13.71 -10.91 11.66
CA SER A 193 14.53 -10.80 12.86
C SER A 193 14.67 -12.19 13.45
N ARG A 194 15.88 -12.58 13.87
CA ARG A 194 16.12 -13.82 14.63
C ARG A 194 15.34 -13.89 15.96
N PHE A 195 14.68 -12.80 16.34
CA PHE A 195 13.75 -12.67 17.47
C PHE A 195 12.29 -13.05 17.12
N LEU A 196 11.96 -13.22 15.84
CA LEU A 196 10.63 -13.57 15.31
C LEU A 196 10.70 -14.66 14.23
N GLU A 197 11.80 -15.42 14.15
CA GLU A 197 11.66 -16.80 13.69
C GLU A 197 10.74 -17.49 14.71
N PRO A 198 9.57 -18.04 14.33
CA PRO A 198 8.92 -19.00 15.20
C PRO A 198 9.97 -20.09 15.48
N PRO A 199 10.15 -20.52 16.74
CA PRO A 199 11.13 -21.56 17.04
C PRO A 199 10.86 -22.72 16.09
N LYS A 200 11.90 -23.18 15.38
CA LYS A 200 11.80 -24.33 14.46
C LYS A 200 11.00 -25.40 15.21
N PRO A 201 9.81 -25.82 14.73
CA PRO A 201 8.88 -26.53 15.58
C PRO A 201 9.58 -27.78 16.08
N ASN A 202 9.60 -27.93 17.39
CA ASN A 202 10.09 -29.14 17.98
C ASN A 202 9.07 -30.23 17.65
N VAL A 203 9.39 -31.07 16.67
CA VAL A 203 8.56 -32.20 16.24
C VAL A 203 8.42 -33.29 17.32
N GLU A 204 9.06 -33.10 18.47
CA GLU A 204 9.02 -33.99 19.64
C GLU A 204 8.30 -33.36 20.85
N ALA A 205 7.91 -32.08 20.79
CA ALA A 205 7.31 -31.35 21.93
C ALA A 205 6.14 -30.42 21.56
N CYS A 206 5.27 -30.14 22.53
CA CYS A 206 4.13 -29.25 22.37
C CYS A 206 4.56 -27.79 22.14
N ALA A 207 4.07 -27.17 21.07
CA ALA A 207 4.34 -25.76 20.73
C ALA A 207 3.78 -24.73 21.75
N VAL A 208 2.93 -25.15 22.69
CA VAL A 208 2.32 -24.28 23.72
C VAL A 208 2.99 -24.42 25.09
N CYS A 209 3.27 -25.65 25.54
CA CYS A 209 3.83 -25.90 26.89
C CYS A 209 5.26 -26.43 26.88
N VAL A 210 5.85 -26.65 25.69
CA VAL A 210 7.26 -27.06 25.45
C VAL A 210 7.62 -28.45 26.02
N LYS A 211 6.62 -29.23 26.47
CA LYS A 211 6.81 -30.60 26.98
C LYS A 211 6.69 -31.68 25.90
N THR A 212 7.42 -32.78 26.07
CA THR A 212 7.31 -33.98 25.22
C THR A 212 6.08 -34.83 25.54
N ALA A 213 5.76 -35.78 24.67
CA ALA A 213 4.66 -36.74 24.92
C ALA A 213 4.87 -37.55 26.22
N ASP A 214 6.12 -37.90 26.55
CA ASP A 214 6.49 -38.64 27.77
C ASP A 214 6.27 -37.81 29.03
N GLU A 215 6.62 -36.52 29.01
CA GLU A 215 6.41 -35.59 30.12
C GLU A 215 4.94 -35.21 30.35
N ILE A 216 4.09 -35.39 29.32
CA ILE A 216 2.64 -35.14 29.38
C ILE A 216 1.88 -36.44 29.72
N GLY A 217 2.46 -37.61 29.43
CA GLY A 217 1.78 -38.90 29.53
C GLY A 217 0.66 -39.10 28.51
N LYS A 218 0.62 -38.30 27.43
CA LYS A 218 -0.35 -38.37 26.34
C LYS A 218 0.33 -38.11 25.00
N ALA A 219 -0.19 -38.71 23.93
CA ALA A 219 0.21 -38.40 22.57
C ALA A 219 -0.08 -36.92 22.22
N LEU A 220 0.83 -36.31 21.45
CA LEU A 220 0.67 -34.99 20.89
C LEU A 220 -0.10 -35.07 19.55
N MET A 221 -0.93 -34.06 19.28
CA MET A 221 -1.73 -33.95 18.06
C MET A 221 -1.15 -32.86 17.14
N ARG A 222 -1.32 -32.97 15.82
CA ARG A 222 -1.02 -31.87 14.90
C ARG A 222 -2.05 -30.75 15.09
N CYS A 223 -1.62 -29.49 15.06
CA CYS A 223 -2.54 -28.36 15.12
C CYS A 223 -3.47 -28.34 13.88
N ALA A 224 -4.78 -28.44 14.09
CA ALA A 224 -5.78 -28.49 13.01
C ALA A 224 -5.74 -27.25 12.09
N ASN A 225 -5.35 -26.08 12.62
CA ASN A 225 -5.20 -24.84 11.84
C ASN A 225 -3.87 -24.77 11.05
N CYS A 226 -2.91 -25.64 11.36
CA CYS A 226 -1.65 -25.77 10.62
C CYS A 226 -1.68 -26.93 9.61
N GLN A 227 -2.57 -27.92 9.79
CA GLN A 227 -2.78 -29.01 8.82
C GLN A 227 -3.29 -28.54 7.45
N SER A 228 -3.79 -27.31 7.34
CA SER A 228 -4.32 -26.73 6.10
C SER A 228 -3.33 -25.87 5.30
N ASP A 229 -2.06 -25.76 5.73
CA ASP A 229 -1.03 -24.98 5.01
C ASP A 229 0.31 -25.74 4.99
N ASP A 230 0.57 -26.45 3.88
CA ASP A 230 1.81 -27.21 3.63
C ASP A 230 3.10 -26.35 3.69
N SER A 231 2.99 -25.01 3.75
CA SER A 231 4.13 -24.11 3.93
C SER A 231 4.47 -23.80 5.40
N VAL A 232 3.70 -24.34 6.35
CA VAL A 232 3.99 -24.26 7.80
C VAL A 232 4.58 -25.59 8.25
N SER A 233 5.77 -25.54 8.85
CA SER A 233 6.41 -26.71 9.46
C SER A 233 5.53 -27.32 10.56
N GLU A 234 5.54 -28.64 10.72
CA GLU A 234 4.52 -29.34 11.52
C GLU A 234 4.59 -28.97 13.02
N HIS A 235 3.55 -28.30 13.54
CA HIS A 235 3.45 -27.96 14.97
C HIS A 235 2.57 -28.96 15.73
N LEU A 236 3.12 -29.53 16.80
CA LEU A 236 2.43 -30.41 17.74
C LEU A 236 1.80 -29.63 18.89
N VAL A 237 0.64 -30.07 19.37
CA VAL A 237 -0.10 -29.50 20.51
C VAL A 237 -0.63 -30.60 21.44
N CYS A 238 -0.87 -30.25 22.70
CA CYS A 238 -1.45 -31.19 23.67
C CYS A 238 -2.87 -31.63 23.27
N LEU A 239 -3.17 -32.91 23.49
CA LEU A 239 -4.54 -33.41 23.56
C LEU A 239 -5.16 -32.99 24.90
N PHE A 240 -6.05 -32.00 24.85
CA PHE A 240 -6.88 -31.59 25.98
C PHE A 240 -7.88 -32.70 26.33
#